data_AF-A0A524GDQ3-F1
#
_entry.id   AF-A0A524GDQ3-F1
#
_cell.length_a   1.000
_cell.length_b   1.000
_cell.length_c   1.000
_cell.angle_alpha   90.00
_cell.angle_beta   90.00
_cell.angle_gamma   90.00
#
_symmetry.space_group_name_H-M   'P 1'
#
loop_
_entity.id
_entity.type
_entity.pdbx_description
1 polymer ?
#
loop_
_entity_poly.entity_id
_entity_poly.type
_entity_poly.pdbx_seq_one_letter_code
_entity_poly.pdbx_strand_id
1 'polypeptide(L)' 'MLNLFLLFFFGYLLGSIPSGYLISKRKGVDIRKVGSGNIGGTNVSRAFGLKW' A
#
# COMPACT_ATOMS: atom_id res chain seq x y z
N MET A 1 -9.38 -18.49 22.19
CA MET A 1 -8.00 -17.97 21.97
C MET A 1 -7.51 -18.21 20.53
N LEU A 2 -7.65 -19.42 19.96
CA LEU A 2 -7.25 -19.71 18.58
C LEU A 2 -7.89 -18.78 17.52
N ASN A 3 -9.19 -18.50 17.63
CA ASN A 3 -9.86 -17.58 16.70
C ASN A 3 -9.27 -16.16 16.72
N LEU A 4 -8.85 -15.68 17.89
CA LEU A 4 -8.21 -14.38 18.03
C LEU A 4 -6.84 -14.38 17.34
N PHE A 5 -6.08 -15.46 17.51
CA PHE A 5 -4.79 -15.64 16.84
C PHE A 5 -4.96 -15.66 15.32
N LEU A 6 -5.94 -16.42 14.80
CA LEU A 6 -6.24 -16.45 13.36
C LEU A 6 -6.62 -15.07 12.83
N LEU A 7 -7.44 -14.31 13.58
CA LEU A 7 -7.82 -12.94 13.21
C LEU A 7 -6.59 -12.03 13.07
N PHE A 8 -5.68 -12.03 14.05
CA PHE A 8 -4.45 -11.25 13.99
C PHE A 8 -3.53 -11.71 12.86
N PHE A 9 -3.38 -13.03 12.69
CA PHE A 9 -2.53 -13.60 11.66
C PHE A 9 -2.99 -13.19 10.26
N PHE A 10 -4.26 -13.40 9.93
CA PHE A 10 -4.80 -13.00 8.62
C PHE A 10 -4.87 -11.48 8.46
N GLY A 11 -5.19 -10.74 9.52
CA GLY A 11 -5.16 -9.27 9.50
C GLY A 11 -3.78 -8.71 9.17
N TYR A 12 -2.73 -9.28 9.78
CA TYR A 12 -1.35 -8.91 9.47
C TYR A 12 -0.97 -9.23 8.02
N LEU A 13 -1.32 -10.43 7.54
CA LEU A 13 -1.02 -10.82 6.15
C LEU A 13 -1.71 -9.91 5.13
N LEU A 14 -2.98 -9.58 5.35
CA LEU A 14 -3.74 -8.68 4.48
C LEU A 14 -3.22 -7.24 4.54
N GLY A 15 -2.90 -6.74 5.74
CA GLY A 15 -2.38 -5.39 5.94
C GLY A 15 -0.93 -5.20 5.44
N SER A 16 -0.16 -6.29 5.32
CA SER A 16 1.22 -6.27 4.83
C SER A 16 1.32 -6.15 3.30
N ILE A 17 0.19 -6.17 2.58
CA ILE A 17 0.17 -6.00 1.12
C ILE A 17 0.48 -4.54 0.79
N PRO A 18 1.60 -4.22 0.11
CA PRO A 18 2.01 -2.84 -0.15
C PRO A 18 1.22 -2.25 -1.33
N SER A 19 -0.07 -1.98 -1.11
CA SER A 19 -1.04 -1.57 -2.12
C SER A 19 -0.60 -0.34 -2.93
N GLY A 20 -0.11 0.71 -2.27
CA GLY A 20 0.36 1.91 -2.96
C GLY A 20 1.58 1.68 -3.85
N TYR A 21 2.51 0.80 -3.46
CA TYR A 21 3.61 0.37 -4.32
C TYR A 21 3.10 -0.44 -5.52
N LEU A 22 2.19 -1.40 -5.29
CA LEU A 22 1.63 -2.25 -6.34
C LEU A 22 0.84 -1.46 -7.39
N ILE A 23 -0.02 -0.53 -6.96
CA ILE A 23 -0.80 0.33 -7.87
C ILE A 23 0.14 1.19 -8.72
N SER A 24 1.13 1.82 -8.10
CA SER A 24 2.10 2.67 -8.79
C SER A 24 2.95 1.87 -9.78
N LYS A 25 3.39 0.68 -9.37
CA LYS A 25 4.16 -0.23 -10.22
C LYS A 25 3.36 -0.71 -11.43
N ARG A 26 2.05 -0.98 -11.27
CA ARG A 26 1.16 -1.31 -12.40
C ARG A 26 1.01 -0.14 -13.39
N LYS A 27 1.21 1.10 -12.94
CA LYS A 27 1.26 2.30 -13.78
C LYS A 27 2.67 2.61 -14.32
N GLY A 28 3.65 1.72 -14.14
CA GLY A 28 5.01 1.88 -14.65
C GLY A 28 5.89 2.86 -13.84
N VAL A 29 5.44 3.28 -12.66
CA VAL A 29 6.13 4.26 -11.83
C VAL A 29 6.59 3.61 -10.52
N ASP A 30 7.86 3.79 -10.18
CA ASP A 30 8.35 3.47 -8.83
C ASP A 30 7.97 4.60 -7.88
N ILE A 31 6.94 4.38 -7.05
CA ILE A 31 6.39 5.40 -6.13
C ILE A 31 7.44 5.94 -5.14
N ARG A 32 8.51 5.17 -4.89
CA ARG A 32 9.59 5.54 -3.99
C ARG A 32 10.50 6.62 -4.57
N LYS A 33 10.42 6.87 -5.87
CA LYS A 33 11.21 7.87 -6.61
C LYS A 33 10.43 9.15 -6.92
N VAL A 34 9.18 9.26 -6.45
CA VAL A 34 8.28 10.39 -6.73
C VAL A 34 7.72 10.97 -5.43
N GLY A 35 7.47 12.28 -5.42
CA GLY A 35 6.90 13.00 -4.29
C GLY A 35 7.72 12.82 -3.02
N SER A 36 7.09 12.36 -1.94
CA SER A 36 7.76 12.15 -0.64
C SER A 36 8.54 10.83 -0.55
N GLY A 37 8.51 9.99 -1.59
CA GLY A 37 9.15 8.67 -1.61
C GLY A 37 8.49 7.59 -0.73
N ASN A 38 7.40 7.91 -0.04
CA ASN A 38 6.66 6.95 0.78
C ASN A 38 5.65 6.16 -0.09
N ILE A 39 5.32 4.91 0.27
CA ILE A 39 4.37 4.07 -0.45
C ILE A 39 2.90 4.33 -0.05
N GLY A 40 2.67 5.14 0.98
CA GLY A 40 1.33 5.42 1.51
C GLY A 40 0.44 6.21 0.54
N GLY A 41 -0.88 6.14 0.78
CA GLY A 41 -1.91 6.72 -0.10
C GLY A 41 -1.70 8.20 -0.42
N THR A 42 -1.21 8.99 0.53
CA THR A 42 -0.94 10.42 0.29
C THR A 42 0.07 10.65 -0.83
N ASN A 43 1.10 9.80 -0.94
CA ASN A 43 2.09 9.95 -2.02
C ASN A 43 1.53 9.44 -3.35
N VAL A 44 0.73 8.38 -3.32
CA VAL A 44 0.03 7.86 -4.51
C VAL A 44 -0.92 8.92 -5.07
N SER A 45 -1.71 9.59 -4.21
CA SER A 45 -2.60 10.67 -4.60
C SER A 45 -1.87 11.91 -5.12
N ARG A 46 -0.64 12.19 -4.66
CA ARG A 46 0.21 13.23 -5.26
C ARG A 46 0.71 12.83 -6.65
N ALA A 47 1.05 11.55 -6.85
CA ALA A 47 1.58 11.06 -8.11
C ALA A 47 0.50 10.85 -9.19
N PHE A 48 -0.73 10.45 -8.80
CA PHE A 48 -1.78 10.05 -9.74
C PHE A 48 -3.15 10.73 -9.52
N GLY A 49 -3.27 11.64 -8.55
CA GLY A 49 -4.52 12.29 -8.16
C GLY A 49 -5.32 11.49 -7.11
N LEU A 50 -6.25 12.16 -6.40
CA LEU A 50 -7.02 11.59 -5.27
C LEU A 50 -7.81 10.32 -5.58
N LYS A 51 -8.11 10.06 -6.85
CA LYS A 51 -8.86 8.86 -7.29
C LYS A 51 -7.96 7.61 -7.37
N TRP A 52 -6.67 7.72 -7.01
CA TRP A 52 -5.65 6.72 -7.29
C TRP A 52 -4.58 6.62 -6.20
#